data_AF-A0A9W6UC39-F1
#
_entry.id   AF-A0A9W6UC39-F1
#
_cell.length_a   1.000
_cell.length_b   1.000
_cell.length_c   1.000
_cell.angle_alpha   90.00
_cell.angle_beta   90.00
_cell.angle_gamma   90.00
#
_symmetry.space_group_name_H-M   'P 1'
#
loop_
_entity.id
_entity.type
_entity.pdbx_description
1 polymer ?
#
loop_
_entity_poly.entity_id
_entity_poly.type
_entity_poly.pdbx_seq_one_letter_code
_entity_poly.pdbx_strand_id
1 'polypeptide(L)'
;MHNVIRPQLAEFSEKLDKIRQHDVDVVEEEIENKEGEVEEFNAKQKMYQKETIDIQEDVNRQLVEGAKLQALPEQKVIEAAQDKELTELQGYLIKQGGGGNVLNPLGRKNWKQRYFILIGANLIYAKTKDDYERGKIIKELCLTGCRIDPSRDAGEGFEITPGKSAHVFELQRGFFEKNSKKRSSAADSGRVFKLRAQNIQERDVWIDKLRQAAGGY
;
A
#
# COMPACT_ATOMS: atom_id res chain seq x y z
N MET A 1 44.14 95.83 24.54
CA MET A 1 43.18 95.04 23.72
C MET A 1 43.54 93.57 23.57
N HIS A 2 44.79 93.13 23.75
CA HIS A 2 45.18 91.71 23.56
C HIS A 2 44.75 90.72 24.66
N ASN A 3 44.34 91.17 25.85
CA ASN A 3 44.00 90.28 26.99
C ASN A 3 42.56 89.72 26.98
N VAL A 4 41.73 90.10 26.00
CA VAL A 4 40.30 89.70 25.94
C VAL A 4 40.04 88.68 24.82
N ILE A 5 40.94 88.58 23.85
CA ILE A 5 40.76 87.76 22.63
C ILE A 5 40.93 86.26 22.92
N ARG A 6 41.88 85.88 23.80
CA ARG A 6 42.15 84.48 24.15
C ARG A 6 40.99 83.80 24.90
N PRO A 7 40.37 84.43 25.92
CA PRO A 7 39.18 83.87 26.58
C PRO A 7 37.99 83.66 25.64
N GLN A 8 37.73 84.63 24.75
CA GLN A 8 36.64 84.53 23.77
C GLN A 8 36.85 83.40 22.77
N LEU A 9 38.09 83.22 22.28
CA LEU A 9 38.46 82.10 21.41
C LEU A 9 38.27 80.74 22.10
N ALA A 10 38.61 80.63 23.39
CA ALA A 10 38.40 79.40 24.16
C ALA A 10 36.89 79.09 24.31
N GLU A 11 36.08 80.10 24.59
CA GLU A 11 34.62 79.95 24.71
C GLU A 11 33.97 79.55 23.37
N PHE A 12 34.44 80.10 22.25
CA PHE A 12 33.97 79.69 20.92
C PHE A 12 34.42 78.27 20.55
N SER A 13 35.63 77.87 20.93
CA SER A 13 36.09 76.49 20.74
C SER A 13 35.22 75.51 21.51
N GLU A 14 34.93 75.80 22.77
CA GLU A 14 34.08 74.94 23.61
C GLU A 14 32.65 74.83 23.06
N LYS A 15 32.10 75.94 22.54
CA LYS A 15 30.80 75.93 21.86
C LYS A 15 30.81 75.08 20.59
N LEU A 16 31.87 75.18 19.77
CA LEU A 16 32.01 74.36 18.56
C LEU A 16 32.16 72.87 18.89
N ASP A 17 32.90 72.53 19.95
CA ASP A 17 33.05 71.14 20.37
C ASP A 17 31.73 70.56 20.90
N LYS A 18 30.92 71.35 21.61
CA LYS A 18 29.57 70.96 22.03
C LYS A 18 28.63 70.71 20.84
N ILE A 19 28.67 71.57 19.82
CA ILE A 19 27.87 71.39 18.60
C ILE A 19 28.29 70.12 17.87
N ARG A 20 29.61 69.91 17.72
CA ARG A 20 30.15 68.69 17.09
C ARG A 20 29.73 67.43 17.84
N GLN A 21 29.82 67.44 19.17
CA GLN A 21 29.42 66.29 19.96
C GLN A 21 27.93 66.01 19.80
N HIS A 22 27.08 67.03 19.85
CA HIS A 22 25.65 66.88 19.61
C HIS A 22 25.36 66.29 18.22
N ASP A 23 26.02 66.80 17.17
CA ASP A 23 25.85 66.27 15.81
C ASP A 23 26.31 64.81 15.69
N VAL A 24 27.37 64.42 16.41
CA VAL A 24 27.81 63.02 16.50
C VAL A 24 26.77 62.17 17.21
N ASP A 25 26.26 62.62 18.36
CA ASP A 25 25.28 61.89 19.16
C ASP A 25 23.98 61.65 18.36
N VAL A 26 23.50 62.66 17.61
CA VAL A 26 22.33 62.54 16.74
C VAL A 26 22.55 61.52 15.62
N VAL A 27 23.72 61.54 14.99
CA VAL A 27 24.05 60.59 13.91
C VAL A 27 24.19 59.17 14.45
N GLU A 28 24.80 58.98 15.63
CA GLU A 28 24.91 57.67 16.28
C GLU A 28 23.52 57.11 16.65
N GLU A 29 22.64 57.93 17.21
CA GLU A 29 21.26 57.53 17.52
C GLU A 29 20.48 57.14 16.26
N GLU A 30 20.66 57.87 15.15
CA GLU A 30 20.00 57.54 13.89
C GLU A 30 20.57 56.27 13.24
N ILE A 31 21.87 56.00 13.39
CA ILE A 31 22.48 54.73 12.97
C ILE A 31 21.90 53.58 13.78
N GLU A 32 21.85 53.68 15.11
CA GLU A 32 21.33 52.61 15.97
C GLU A 32 19.85 52.30 15.65
N ASN A 33 19.03 53.33 15.43
CA ASN A 33 17.65 53.16 15.00
C ASN A 33 17.56 52.44 13.63
N LYS A 34 18.42 52.79 12.67
CA LYS A 34 18.44 52.15 11.35
C LYS A 34 18.94 50.71 11.39
N GLU A 35 19.91 50.40 12.24
CA GLU A 35 20.36 49.03 12.47
C GLU A 35 19.23 48.16 13.03
N GLY A 36 18.46 48.69 13.99
CA GLY A 36 17.26 48.03 14.52
C GLY A 36 16.21 47.74 13.43
N GLU A 37 15.91 48.70 12.56
CA GLU A 37 14.98 48.51 11.43
C GLU A 37 15.47 47.40 10.46
N VAL A 38 16.78 47.32 10.20
CA VAL A 38 17.39 46.31 9.32
C VAL A 38 17.33 44.92 9.97
N GLU A 39 17.56 44.81 11.27
CA GLU A 39 17.42 43.55 12.00
C GLU A 39 15.97 43.04 11.96
N GLU A 40 14.99 43.92 12.20
CA GLU A 40 13.58 43.56 12.14
C GLU A 40 13.17 43.12 10.72
N PHE A 41 13.61 43.85 9.70
CA PHE A 41 13.38 43.47 8.30
C PHE A 41 13.97 42.09 7.97
N ASN A 42 15.20 41.82 8.40
CA ASN A 42 15.87 40.54 8.20
C ASN A 42 15.17 39.40 8.94
N ALA A 43 14.70 39.63 10.16
CA ALA A 43 13.93 38.66 10.92
C ALA A 43 12.62 38.31 10.21
N LYS A 44 11.92 39.32 9.67
CA LYS A 44 10.67 39.15 8.94
C LYS A 44 10.87 38.39 7.62
N GLN A 45 11.95 38.68 6.89
CA GLN A 45 12.35 37.92 5.70
C GLN A 45 12.59 36.43 6.00
N LYS A 46 13.34 36.13 7.07
CA LYS A 46 13.56 34.75 7.52
C LYS A 46 12.26 34.03 7.89
N MET A 47 11.34 34.73 8.54
CA MET A 47 10.03 34.19 8.89
C MET A 47 9.23 33.80 7.64
N TYR A 48 9.10 34.69 6.67
CA TYR A 48 8.38 34.40 5.42
C TYR A 48 9.05 33.27 4.63
N GLN A 49 10.38 33.24 4.55
CA GLN A 49 11.09 32.13 3.90
C GLN A 49 10.78 30.80 4.59
N LYS A 50 10.77 30.76 5.93
CA LYS A 50 10.40 29.57 6.69
C LYS A 50 8.96 29.14 6.43
N GLU A 51 8.01 30.07 6.47
CA GLU A 51 6.60 29.77 6.16
C GLU A 51 6.43 29.18 4.76
N THR A 52 7.15 29.71 3.76
CA THR A 52 7.09 29.16 2.39
C THR A 52 7.65 27.74 2.29
N ILE A 53 8.72 27.43 3.05
CA ILE A 53 9.28 26.08 3.11
C ILE A 53 8.30 25.13 3.78
N ASP A 54 7.73 25.52 4.92
CA ASP A 54 6.76 24.70 5.67
C ASP A 54 5.51 24.39 4.82
N ILE A 55 4.99 25.39 4.08
CA ILE A 55 3.86 25.20 3.14
C ILE A 55 4.27 24.27 2.00
N GLN A 56 5.47 24.43 1.44
CA GLN A 56 5.95 23.57 0.35
C GLN A 56 6.13 22.12 0.80
N GLU A 57 6.61 21.90 2.02
CA GLU A 57 6.70 20.57 2.63
C GLU A 57 5.32 19.94 2.86
N ASP A 58 4.33 20.71 3.30
CA ASP A 58 2.97 20.22 3.47
C ASP A 58 2.31 19.88 2.13
N VAL A 59 2.47 20.72 1.10
CA VAL A 59 2.01 20.41 -0.26
C VAL A 59 2.67 19.14 -0.79
N ASN A 60 3.98 18.97 -0.58
CA ASN A 60 4.69 17.76 -0.98
C ASN A 60 4.17 16.51 -0.23
N ARG A 61 3.87 16.64 1.06
CA ARG A 61 3.25 15.56 1.87
C ARG A 61 1.87 15.19 1.32
N GLN A 62 1.02 16.18 1.08
CA GLN A 62 -0.32 15.98 0.52
C GLN A 62 -0.26 15.37 -0.90
N LEU A 63 0.69 15.79 -1.74
CA LEU A 63 0.89 15.19 -3.07
C LEU A 63 1.34 13.74 -2.97
N VAL A 64 2.23 13.41 -2.04
CA VAL A 64 2.64 12.02 -1.80
C VAL A 64 1.49 11.16 -1.26
N GLU A 65 0.67 11.71 -0.36
CA GLU A 65 -0.52 11.01 0.15
C GLU A 65 -1.61 10.85 -0.91
N GLY A 66 -1.87 11.90 -1.70
CA GLY A 66 -2.77 11.85 -2.86
C GLY A 66 -2.27 10.86 -3.92
N ALA A 67 -0.97 10.83 -4.21
CA ALA A 67 -0.36 9.85 -5.08
C ALA A 67 -0.42 8.44 -4.49
N LYS A 68 -0.33 8.24 -3.17
CA LYS A 68 -0.56 6.92 -2.54
C LYS A 68 -2.02 6.48 -2.65
N LEU A 69 -2.98 7.41 -2.59
CA LEU A 69 -4.40 7.13 -2.81
C LEU A 69 -4.73 6.84 -4.27
N GLN A 70 -4.05 7.49 -5.22
CA GLN A 70 -4.17 7.18 -6.66
C GLN A 70 -3.32 5.97 -7.10
N ALA A 71 -2.26 5.65 -6.36
CA ALA A 71 -1.43 4.45 -6.54
C ALA A 71 -1.97 3.23 -5.77
N LEU A 72 -3.04 3.37 -4.97
CA LEU A 72 -3.99 2.28 -4.85
C LEU A 72 -4.50 2.05 -6.26
N PRO A 73 -4.24 0.88 -6.88
CA PRO A 73 -4.39 0.74 -8.31
C PRO A 73 -5.81 1.16 -8.66
N GLU A 74 -5.99 2.17 -9.50
CA GLU A 74 -7.26 2.48 -10.15
C GLU A 74 -7.79 1.24 -10.92
N GLN A 75 -6.93 0.24 -11.11
CA GLN A 75 -7.26 -1.12 -11.55
C GLN A 75 -8.04 -1.97 -10.53
N LYS A 76 -8.14 -1.58 -9.25
CA LYS A 76 -8.88 -2.30 -8.21
C LYS A 76 -10.28 -1.74 -7.94
N VAL A 77 -10.58 -0.49 -8.29
CA VAL A 77 -11.90 0.10 -7.98
C VAL A 77 -12.95 -0.21 -9.05
N ILE A 78 -12.54 -0.40 -10.31
CA ILE A 78 -13.47 -0.81 -11.38
C ILE A 78 -13.76 -2.32 -11.33
N GLU A 79 -12.83 -3.17 -10.88
CA GLU A 79 -13.09 -4.61 -10.71
C GLU A 79 -13.80 -4.94 -9.38
N ALA A 80 -13.49 -4.26 -8.26
CA ALA A 80 -14.10 -4.58 -6.97
C ALA A 80 -15.57 -4.13 -6.82
N ALA A 81 -16.03 -3.20 -7.65
CA ALA A 81 -17.44 -2.79 -7.69
C ALA A 81 -18.30 -3.67 -8.61
N GLN A 82 -17.68 -4.40 -9.57
CA GLN A 82 -18.40 -5.33 -10.45
C GLN A 82 -18.36 -6.79 -9.97
N ASP A 83 -17.35 -7.22 -9.21
CA ASP A 83 -17.24 -8.61 -8.73
C ASP A 83 -18.02 -8.94 -7.44
N LYS A 84 -18.63 -7.93 -6.79
CA LYS A 84 -19.49 -8.19 -5.63
C LYS A 84 -20.77 -8.95 -5.99
N GLU A 85 -21.14 -9.02 -7.28
CA GLU A 85 -22.33 -9.74 -7.76
C GLU A 85 -22.08 -11.20 -8.19
N LEU A 86 -20.84 -11.70 -8.23
CA LEU A 86 -20.55 -13.06 -8.77
C LEU A 86 -19.75 -13.98 -7.85
N THR A 87 -19.53 -13.61 -6.58
CA THR A 87 -18.97 -14.55 -5.59
C THR A 87 -20.06 -15.50 -5.11
N GLU A 88 -20.02 -16.74 -5.59
CA GLU A 88 -21.07 -17.73 -5.33
C GLU A 88 -20.90 -18.43 -3.97
N LEU A 89 -19.66 -18.65 -3.54
CA LEU A 89 -19.34 -19.31 -2.27
C LEU A 89 -17.91 -18.99 -1.81
N GLN A 90 -17.71 -18.83 -0.51
CA GLN A 90 -16.39 -18.60 0.08
C GLN A 90 -16.29 -19.23 1.47
N GLY A 91 -15.09 -19.68 1.85
CA GLY A 91 -14.91 -20.35 3.13
C GLY A 91 -13.56 -21.04 3.28
N TYR A 92 -13.30 -21.53 4.49
CA TYR A 92 -12.08 -22.28 4.77
C TYR A 92 -12.29 -23.77 4.52
N LEU A 93 -11.47 -24.36 3.66
CA LEU A 93 -11.42 -25.81 3.44
C LEU A 93 -10.03 -26.35 3.77
N ILE A 94 -9.98 -27.63 4.13
CA ILE A 94 -8.73 -28.35 4.36
C ILE A 94 -8.40 -29.13 3.08
N LYS A 95 -7.31 -28.75 2.42
CA LYS A 95 -6.86 -29.38 1.17
C LYS A 95 -5.71 -30.35 1.38
N GLN A 96 -5.71 -31.45 0.65
CA GLN A 96 -4.55 -32.33 0.58
C GLN A 96 -3.46 -31.71 -0.29
N GLY A 97 -2.22 -31.70 0.20
CA GLY A 97 -1.05 -31.18 -0.50
C GLY A 97 -0.60 -32.07 -1.65
N GLY A 98 0.23 -31.47 -2.52
CA GLY A 98 0.80 -32.09 -3.72
C GLY A 98 1.44 -33.46 -3.47
N GLY A 99 2.38 -33.54 -2.54
CA GLY A 99 3.22 -34.74 -2.38
C GLY A 99 4.12 -34.92 -3.61
N GLY A 100 5.43 -35.05 -3.40
CA GLY A 100 6.42 -35.16 -4.46
C GLY A 100 6.92 -33.80 -4.94
N ASN A 101 7.94 -33.30 -4.25
CA ASN A 101 8.86 -32.27 -4.75
C ASN A 101 10.26 -32.59 -4.22
N VAL A 102 11.30 -31.96 -4.74
CA VAL A 102 12.71 -32.25 -4.40
C VAL A 102 12.98 -32.22 -2.89
N LEU A 103 12.17 -31.45 -2.13
CA LEU A 103 12.24 -31.28 -0.68
C LEU A 103 11.32 -32.24 0.12
N ASN A 104 10.51 -33.08 -0.54
CA ASN A 104 9.69 -34.11 0.10
C ASN A 104 9.76 -35.42 -0.72
N PRO A 105 10.91 -36.11 -0.69
CA PRO A 105 11.14 -37.34 -1.48
C PRO A 105 10.26 -38.51 -1.04
N LEU A 106 9.75 -38.49 0.20
CA LEU A 106 8.84 -39.51 0.73
C LEU A 106 7.36 -39.29 0.33
N GLY A 107 7.07 -38.24 -0.45
CA GLY A 107 5.74 -38.01 -1.01
C GLY A 107 4.63 -37.78 0.02
N ARG A 108 4.96 -37.48 1.29
CA ARG A 108 3.97 -37.35 2.36
C ARG A 108 2.99 -36.23 2.05
N LYS A 109 1.70 -36.59 1.94
CA LYS A 109 0.62 -35.66 1.60
C LYS A 109 0.12 -34.97 2.87
N ASN A 110 0.55 -33.72 3.07
CA ASN A 110 0.10 -32.90 4.21
C ASN A 110 -1.25 -32.25 3.92
N TRP A 111 -2.14 -32.27 4.89
CA TRP A 111 -3.41 -31.52 4.85
C TRP A 111 -3.18 -30.07 5.31
N LYS A 112 -3.75 -29.10 4.61
CA LYS A 112 -3.55 -27.67 4.89
C LYS A 112 -4.86 -26.92 4.77
N GLN A 113 -5.20 -26.10 5.76
CA GLN A 113 -6.31 -25.17 5.68
C GLN A 113 -5.97 -24.02 4.71
N ARG A 114 -6.91 -23.69 3.83
CA ARG A 114 -6.81 -22.59 2.86
C ARG A 114 -8.15 -21.89 2.75
N TYR A 115 -8.10 -20.60 2.43
CA TYR A 115 -9.30 -19.83 2.15
C TYR A 115 -9.64 -19.98 0.67
N PHE A 116 -10.84 -20.51 0.39
CA PHE A 116 -11.35 -20.81 -0.94
C PHE A 116 -12.48 -19.87 -1.31
N ILE A 117 -12.55 -19.55 -2.60
CA ILE A 117 -13.53 -18.64 -3.17
C ILE A 117 -13.93 -19.18 -4.54
N LEU A 118 -15.23 -19.30 -4.76
CA LEU A 118 -15.85 -19.69 -6.01
C LEU A 118 -16.40 -18.45 -6.71
N ILE A 119 -15.92 -18.19 -7.93
CA ILE A 119 -16.36 -17.08 -8.77
C ILE A 119 -16.65 -17.64 -10.17
N GLY A 120 -17.93 -17.72 -10.54
CA GLY A 120 -18.37 -18.45 -11.72
C GLY A 120 -17.80 -19.87 -11.76
N ALA A 121 -17.13 -20.24 -12.86
CA ALA A 121 -16.49 -21.55 -13.02
C ALA A 121 -15.10 -21.67 -12.37
N ASN A 122 -14.60 -20.66 -11.65
CA ASN A 122 -13.24 -20.64 -11.13
C ASN A 122 -13.21 -20.83 -9.60
N LEU A 123 -12.47 -21.83 -9.15
CA LEU A 123 -12.16 -22.05 -7.74
C LEU A 123 -10.76 -21.53 -7.41
N ILE A 124 -10.70 -20.48 -6.60
CA ILE A 124 -9.48 -19.79 -6.22
C ILE A 124 -9.16 -20.13 -4.76
N TYR A 125 -7.88 -20.25 -4.41
CA TYR A 125 -7.50 -20.31 -3.00
C TYR A 125 -6.24 -19.52 -2.63
N ALA A 126 -6.28 -18.95 -1.43
CA ALA A 126 -5.19 -18.24 -0.77
C ALA A 126 -4.84 -18.87 0.59
N LYS A 127 -3.73 -18.45 1.20
CA LYS A 127 -3.33 -18.97 2.52
C LYS A 127 -4.31 -18.53 3.61
N THR A 128 -4.73 -17.27 3.59
CA THR A 128 -5.71 -16.68 4.51
C THR A 128 -6.68 -15.79 3.72
N LYS A 129 -7.74 -15.32 4.37
CA LYS A 129 -8.65 -14.31 3.81
C LYS A 129 -7.92 -12.99 3.52
N ASP A 130 -7.12 -12.48 4.46
CA ASP A 130 -6.32 -11.25 4.26
C ASP A 130 -5.33 -11.38 3.10
N ASP A 131 -4.71 -12.56 2.93
CA ASP A 131 -3.84 -12.81 1.78
C ASP A 131 -4.64 -12.70 0.46
N TYR A 132 -5.87 -13.22 0.39
CA TYR A 132 -6.73 -13.03 -0.78
C TYR A 132 -7.08 -11.56 -1.03
N GLU A 133 -7.52 -10.83 0.00
CA GLU A 133 -7.91 -9.41 -0.11
C GLU A 133 -6.72 -8.54 -0.58
N ARG A 134 -5.49 -8.94 -0.24
CA ARG A 134 -4.25 -8.32 -0.73
C ARG A 134 -3.80 -8.80 -2.11
N GLY A 135 -4.54 -9.69 -2.77
CA GLY A 135 -4.22 -10.25 -4.09
C GLY A 135 -3.18 -11.38 -4.09
N LYS A 136 -2.84 -11.95 -2.92
CA LYS A 136 -1.86 -13.05 -2.77
C LYS A 136 -2.53 -14.42 -2.95
N ILE A 137 -2.98 -14.68 -4.17
CA ILE A 137 -3.58 -15.96 -4.57
C ILE A 137 -2.48 -17.02 -4.76
N ILE A 138 -2.79 -18.28 -4.42
CA ILE A 138 -1.86 -19.40 -4.63
C ILE A 138 -2.17 -20.11 -5.95
N LYS A 139 -3.42 -20.55 -6.15
CA LYS A 139 -3.86 -21.19 -7.40
C LYS A 139 -5.31 -20.82 -7.73
N GLU A 140 -5.60 -20.93 -9.02
CA GLU A 140 -6.92 -20.82 -9.62
C GLU A 140 -7.18 -22.11 -10.42
N LEU A 141 -8.30 -22.77 -10.16
CA LEU A 141 -8.74 -23.99 -10.83
C LEU A 141 -9.99 -23.68 -11.63
N CYS A 142 -9.94 -23.85 -12.95
CA CYS A 142 -11.12 -23.83 -13.80
C CYS A 142 -11.89 -25.15 -13.61
N LEU A 143 -13.14 -25.05 -13.15
CA LEU A 143 -14.01 -26.19 -12.83
C LEU A 143 -14.74 -26.74 -14.05
N THR A 144 -14.69 -26.09 -15.20
CA THR A 144 -15.44 -26.50 -16.40
C THR A 144 -15.06 -27.93 -16.81
N GLY A 145 -16.06 -28.82 -16.77
CA GLY A 145 -15.87 -30.25 -17.06
C GLY A 145 -15.19 -31.06 -15.94
N CYS A 146 -14.96 -30.48 -14.76
CA CYS A 146 -14.54 -31.22 -13.57
C CYS A 146 -15.69 -32.06 -13.02
N ARG A 147 -15.36 -33.21 -12.43
CA ARG A 147 -16.32 -34.04 -11.69
C ARG A 147 -16.10 -33.86 -10.20
N ILE A 148 -17.18 -33.62 -9.46
CA ILE A 148 -17.14 -33.40 -8.01
C ILE A 148 -17.92 -34.52 -7.34
N ASP A 149 -17.22 -35.31 -6.54
CA ASP A 149 -17.75 -36.49 -5.86
C ASP A 149 -17.49 -36.40 -4.35
N PRO A 150 -18.45 -36.80 -3.49
CA PRO A 150 -18.20 -36.98 -2.07
C PRO A 150 -17.06 -37.99 -1.82
N SER A 151 -16.24 -37.73 -0.81
CA SER A 151 -15.17 -38.65 -0.41
C SER A 151 -15.78 -39.90 0.22
N ARG A 152 -15.27 -41.08 -0.15
CA ARG A 152 -15.67 -42.36 0.47
C ARG A 152 -15.07 -42.55 1.86
N ASP A 153 -13.94 -41.90 2.11
CA ASP A 153 -13.10 -42.17 3.29
C ASP A 153 -13.32 -41.17 4.44
N ALA A 154 -14.11 -40.11 4.21
CA ALA A 154 -14.32 -39.04 5.18
C ALA A 154 -15.69 -38.40 4.96
N GLY A 155 -16.53 -38.34 6.00
CA GLY A 155 -17.88 -37.78 5.92
C GLY A 155 -17.88 -36.32 5.51
N GLU A 156 -16.89 -35.55 5.92
CA GLU A 156 -16.71 -34.13 5.59
C GLU A 156 -15.91 -33.88 4.31
N GLY A 157 -15.44 -34.94 3.64
CA GLY A 157 -14.53 -34.86 2.50
C GLY A 157 -15.21 -34.89 1.14
N PHE A 158 -14.55 -34.34 0.13
CA PHE A 158 -14.92 -34.43 -1.28
C PHE A 158 -13.70 -34.33 -2.20
N GLU A 159 -13.87 -34.77 -3.44
CA GLU A 159 -12.82 -34.82 -4.44
C GLU A 159 -13.25 -34.10 -5.72
N ILE A 160 -12.37 -33.25 -6.24
CA ILE A 160 -12.52 -32.62 -7.56
C ILE A 160 -11.58 -33.35 -8.51
N THR A 161 -12.16 -34.03 -9.49
CA THR A 161 -11.43 -34.74 -10.56
C THR A 161 -11.47 -33.88 -11.82
N PRO A 162 -10.32 -33.35 -12.28
CA PRO A 162 -10.25 -32.59 -13.52
C PRO A 162 -10.73 -33.42 -14.72
N GLY A 163 -11.58 -32.82 -15.56
CA GLY A 163 -11.94 -33.38 -16.87
C GLY A 163 -10.84 -33.15 -17.91
N LYS A 164 -11.04 -33.64 -19.15
CA LYS A 164 -10.07 -33.46 -20.25
C LYS A 164 -9.83 -31.98 -20.61
N SER A 165 -10.80 -31.10 -20.34
CA SER A 165 -10.77 -29.66 -20.57
C SER A 165 -10.43 -28.83 -19.34
N ALA A 166 -10.17 -29.46 -18.19
CA ALA A 166 -9.92 -28.75 -16.96
C ALA A 166 -8.47 -28.22 -16.94
N HIS A 167 -8.32 -26.94 -16.57
CA HIS A 167 -7.03 -26.28 -16.52
C HIS A 167 -6.78 -25.70 -15.13
N VAL A 168 -5.61 -26.00 -14.57
CA VAL A 168 -5.13 -25.42 -13.32
C VAL A 168 -4.14 -24.33 -13.65
N PHE A 169 -4.38 -23.12 -13.16
CA PHE A 169 -3.48 -22.00 -13.32
C PHE A 169 -2.70 -21.77 -12.02
N GLU A 170 -1.37 -21.75 -12.15
CA GLU A 170 -0.50 -21.24 -11.09
C GLU A 170 -0.28 -19.74 -11.31
N LEU A 171 -0.65 -18.96 -10.30
CA LEU A 171 -0.31 -17.55 -10.21
C LEU A 171 1.04 -17.47 -9.50
N GLN A 172 2.12 -17.39 -10.27
CA GLN A 172 3.44 -17.16 -9.69
C GLN A 172 3.52 -15.76 -9.08
N ARG A 173 4.06 -15.67 -7.85
CA ARG A 173 4.62 -14.42 -7.32
C ARG A 173 5.75 -13.96 -8.23
N GLY A 174 5.46 -13.06 -9.17
CA GLY A 174 6.48 -12.24 -9.78
C GLY A 174 6.94 -11.19 -8.77
N PHE A 175 8.25 -11.01 -8.62
CA PHE A 175 8.86 -9.89 -7.87
C PHE A 175 8.57 -8.52 -8.52
N PHE A 176 7.89 -8.50 -9.67
CA PHE A 176 7.43 -7.31 -10.37
C PHE A 176 5.95 -7.49 -10.73
N GLU A 177 5.11 -6.64 -10.18
CA GLU A 177 3.64 -6.59 -10.29
C GLU A 177 3.07 -6.39 -11.70
N LYS A 178 3.87 -6.44 -12.77
CA LYS A 178 3.43 -6.03 -14.12
C LYS A 178 3.28 -7.14 -15.15
N ASN A 179 3.27 -8.42 -14.77
CA ASN A 179 2.88 -9.53 -15.66
C ASN A 179 2.54 -10.80 -14.87
N SER A 180 1.33 -10.90 -14.30
CA SER A 180 0.79 -12.16 -13.79
C SER A 180 0.35 -13.06 -14.96
N LYS A 181 1.31 -13.52 -15.77
CA LYS A 181 1.02 -14.53 -16.80
C LYS A 181 0.50 -15.79 -16.09
N LYS A 182 -0.80 -16.07 -16.19
CA LYS A 182 -1.41 -17.35 -15.78
C LYS A 182 -0.66 -18.46 -16.49
N ARG A 183 0.19 -19.20 -15.78
CA ARG A 183 0.85 -20.37 -16.35
C ARG A 183 0.02 -21.59 -16.02
N SER A 184 -0.38 -22.34 -17.05
CA SER A 184 -1.01 -23.63 -16.88
C SER A 184 -0.04 -24.57 -16.15
N SER A 185 -0.45 -25.10 -14.99
CA SER A 185 0.28 -26.18 -14.34
C SER A 185 -0.11 -27.50 -14.97
N ALA A 186 0.69 -27.97 -15.93
CA ALA A 186 0.50 -29.28 -16.55
C ALA A 186 0.55 -30.41 -15.51
N ALA A 187 1.36 -30.24 -14.45
CA ALA A 187 1.49 -31.22 -13.36
C ALA A 187 0.23 -31.34 -12.48
N ASP A 188 -0.54 -30.26 -12.33
CA ASP A 188 -1.76 -30.27 -11.52
C ASP A 188 -3.05 -30.45 -12.33
N SER A 189 -3.02 -30.19 -13.64
CA SER A 189 -4.22 -30.25 -14.49
C SER A 189 -4.81 -31.66 -14.61
N GLY A 190 -4.02 -32.72 -14.37
CA GLY A 190 -4.50 -34.11 -14.33
C GLY A 190 -4.74 -34.66 -12.92
N ARG A 191 -4.65 -33.83 -11.88
CA ARG A 191 -4.58 -34.30 -10.49
C ARG A 191 -5.93 -34.20 -9.78
N VAL A 192 -6.30 -35.26 -9.07
CA VAL A 192 -7.45 -35.20 -8.14
C VAL A 192 -7.14 -34.31 -6.93
N PHE A 193 -8.01 -33.31 -6.71
CA PHE A 193 -7.95 -32.42 -5.56
C PHE A 193 -8.85 -32.95 -4.44
N LYS A 194 -8.24 -33.44 -3.36
CA LYS A 194 -8.98 -33.86 -2.17
C LYS A 194 -9.14 -32.70 -1.19
N LEU A 195 -10.38 -32.42 -0.80
CA LEU A 195 -10.80 -31.34 0.08
C LEU A 195 -11.66 -31.88 1.22
N ARG A 196 -11.70 -31.15 2.33
CA ARG A 196 -12.57 -31.40 3.48
C ARG A 196 -13.16 -30.09 3.96
N ALA A 197 -14.46 -30.08 4.20
CA ALA A 197 -15.16 -29.01 4.90
C ALA A 197 -15.08 -29.21 6.42
N GLN A 198 -15.59 -28.27 7.21
CA GLN A 198 -15.59 -28.40 8.67
C GLN A 198 -16.65 -29.40 9.14
N ASN A 199 -17.75 -29.53 8.39
CA ASN A 199 -18.85 -30.43 8.69
C ASN A 199 -19.52 -30.91 7.38
N ILE A 200 -20.43 -31.88 7.53
CA ILE A 200 -21.12 -32.54 6.40
C ILE A 200 -22.02 -31.55 5.66
N GLN A 201 -22.70 -30.65 6.38
CA GLN A 201 -23.60 -29.66 5.78
C GLN A 201 -22.83 -28.68 4.90
N GLU A 202 -21.70 -28.17 5.39
CA GLU A 202 -20.82 -27.29 4.63
C GLU A 202 -20.24 -28.01 3.40
N ARG A 203 -19.85 -29.28 3.55
CA ARG A 203 -19.40 -30.12 2.42
C ARG A 203 -20.47 -30.17 1.33
N ASP A 204 -21.71 -30.43 1.68
CA ASP A 204 -22.79 -30.59 0.70
C ASP A 204 -23.06 -29.29 -0.05
N VAL A 205 -23.07 -28.15 0.66
CA VAL A 205 -23.16 -26.82 0.03
C VAL A 205 -22.01 -26.58 -0.96
N TRP A 206 -20.77 -26.93 -0.58
CA TRP A 206 -19.62 -26.83 -1.49
C TRP A 206 -19.79 -27.75 -2.71
N ILE A 207 -20.17 -29.00 -2.53
CA ILE A 207 -20.35 -29.95 -3.64
C ILE A 207 -21.38 -29.43 -4.62
N ASP A 208 -22.54 -28.99 -4.14
CA ASP A 208 -23.63 -28.53 -5.00
C ASP A 208 -23.23 -27.30 -5.82
N LYS A 209 -22.59 -26.31 -5.17
CA LYS A 209 -22.11 -25.11 -5.86
C LYS A 209 -21.01 -25.41 -6.86
N LEU A 210 -20.06 -26.28 -6.52
CA LEU A 210 -18.99 -26.66 -7.44
C LEU A 210 -19.51 -27.44 -8.65
N ARG A 211 -20.56 -28.27 -8.48
CA ARG A 211 -21.23 -28.97 -9.59
C ARG A 211 -21.95 -28.02 -10.54
N GLN A 212 -22.67 -27.05 -9.98
CA GLN A 212 -23.31 -25.98 -10.75
C GLN A 212 -22.26 -25.22 -11.59
N ALA A 213 -21.18 -24.79 -10.95
CA ALA A 213 -20.07 -24.08 -11.59
C ALA A 213 -19.32 -24.92 -12.64
N ALA A 214 -19.25 -26.25 -12.47
CA ALA A 214 -18.60 -27.15 -13.42
C ALA A 214 -19.41 -27.39 -14.71
N GLY A 215 -20.66 -26.91 -14.77
CA GLY A 215 -21.59 -27.15 -15.89
C GLY A 215 -22.34 -28.48 -15.79
N GLY A 216 -22.44 -29.05 -14.59
CA GLY A 216 -23.11 -30.33 -14.36
C GLY A 216 -24.61 -30.17 -14.13
N TYR A 217 -25.39 -30.08 -15.22
CA TYR A 217 -26.77 -30.57 -15.36
C TYR A 217 -27.04 -31.00 -16.81
#